data_AF-A0A8J4VA17-F1
#
_entry.id   AF-A0A8J4VA17-F1
#
_cell.length_a   1.000
_cell.length_b   1.000
_cell.length_c   1.000
_cell.angle_alpha   90.00
_cell.angle_beta   90.00
_cell.angle_gamma   90.00
#
_symmetry.space_group_name_H-M   'P 1'
#
loop_
_entity.id
_entity.type
_entity.pdbx_description
1 polymer ?
#
loop_
_entity_poly.entity_id
_entity_poly.type
_entity_poly.pdbx_seq_one_letter_code
_entity_poly.pdbx_strand_id
1 'polypeptide(L)'
;MSASSSPSSSLSWSAPTPTPMTTSTSVTETVIGSHLFNISGYSHSKGMAIGQYVKSDTFNAGGHSWVIYFYPNGTEAQDNPTYVSLFIVLASEGTDVRARFELKVLDQSGEERDKVRTQFDSGPYTIRNHGCM
;
A
#
# COMPACT_ATOMS: atom_id res chain seq x y z
N MET A 1 14.98 34.00 -86.84
CA MET A 1 15.16 32.80 -86.00
C MET A 1 14.82 33.24 -84.59
N SER A 2 13.64 32.86 -84.08
CA SER A 2 13.19 33.27 -82.75
C SER A 2 12.75 32.00 -82.01
N ALA A 3 13.56 31.56 -81.06
CA ALA A 3 13.27 30.41 -80.22
C ALA A 3 12.31 30.85 -79.10
N SER A 4 11.18 30.16 -78.97
CA SER A 4 10.27 30.30 -77.82
C SER A 4 10.77 29.39 -76.70
N SER A 5 10.98 29.96 -75.51
CA SER A 5 11.37 29.23 -74.31
C SER A 5 10.12 28.97 -73.46
N SER A 6 9.80 27.70 -73.24
CA SER A 6 8.73 27.30 -72.32
C SER A 6 9.19 27.47 -70.86
N PRO A 7 8.34 27.94 -69.93
CA PRO A 7 8.69 27.95 -68.51
C PRO A 7 8.49 26.54 -67.92
N SER A 8 9.52 26.03 -67.24
CA SER A 8 9.39 24.83 -66.40
C SER A 8 8.75 25.23 -65.07
N SER A 9 7.55 24.71 -64.81
CA SER A 9 6.90 24.80 -63.51
C SER A 9 7.59 23.87 -62.52
N SER A 10 8.33 24.41 -61.56
CA SER A 10 8.86 23.64 -60.44
C SER A 10 7.75 23.39 -59.42
N LEU A 11 7.35 22.13 -59.25
CA LEU A 11 6.49 21.68 -58.16
C LEU A 11 7.31 21.71 -56.86
N SER A 12 7.10 22.71 -56.02
CA SER A 12 7.68 22.77 -54.68
C SER A 12 6.94 21.80 -53.75
N TRP A 13 7.58 20.67 -53.47
CA TRP A 13 7.11 19.74 -52.43
C TRP A 13 7.29 20.40 -51.06
N SER A 14 6.20 20.77 -50.40
CA SER A 14 6.24 21.23 -49.01
C SER A 14 6.54 20.05 -48.11
N ALA A 15 7.72 20.04 -47.48
CA ALA A 15 8.06 19.04 -46.47
C ALA A 15 7.06 19.13 -45.30
N PRO A 16 6.59 18.00 -44.75
CA PRO A 16 5.67 18.01 -43.62
C PRO A 16 6.33 18.66 -42.40
N THR A 17 5.65 19.65 -41.82
CA THR A 17 6.10 20.38 -40.63
C THR A 17 6.19 19.40 -39.45
N PRO A 18 7.32 19.32 -38.72
CA PRO A 18 7.41 18.45 -37.56
C PRO A 18 6.40 18.92 -36.50
N THR A 19 5.46 18.05 -36.16
CA THR A 19 4.49 18.32 -35.09
C THR A 19 5.23 18.44 -33.76
N PRO A 20 5.01 19.50 -32.96
CA PRO A 20 5.60 19.59 -31.63
C PRO A 20 5.22 18.39 -30.76
N MET A 21 6.25 17.66 -30.31
CA MET A 21 6.10 16.50 -29.44
C MET A 21 5.98 16.98 -28.00
N THR A 22 4.94 16.55 -27.30
CA THR A 22 4.74 16.87 -25.88
C THR A 22 5.08 15.67 -25.01
N THR A 23 5.81 15.91 -23.93
CA THR A 23 6.16 14.89 -22.94
C THR A 23 5.55 15.28 -21.59
N SER A 24 5.07 14.29 -20.84
CA SER A 24 4.63 14.44 -19.45
C SER A 24 5.26 13.37 -18.58
N THR A 25 5.45 13.68 -17.30
CA THR A 25 5.99 12.75 -16.30
C THR A 25 4.99 12.63 -15.15
N SER A 26 4.68 11.40 -14.75
CA SER A 26 3.94 11.12 -13.51
C SER A 26 4.95 10.85 -12.40
N VAL A 27 4.82 11.54 -11.26
CA VAL A 27 5.63 11.30 -10.06
C VAL A 27 4.71 10.80 -8.95
N THR A 28 5.08 9.69 -8.33
CA THR A 28 4.36 9.14 -7.16
C THR A 28 5.29 9.15 -5.96
N GLU A 29 4.91 9.85 -4.90
CA GLU A 29 5.64 9.84 -3.63
C GLU A 29 5.06 8.77 -2.70
N THR A 30 5.93 8.09 -1.95
CA THR A 30 5.52 7.14 -0.91
C THR A 30 5.64 7.83 0.44
N VAL A 31 4.54 7.93 1.17
CA VAL A 31 4.54 8.40 2.56
C VAL A 31 4.82 7.22 3.49
N ILE A 32 5.85 7.35 4.33
CA ILE A 32 6.21 6.33 5.33
C ILE A 32 5.60 6.73 6.67
N GLY A 33 4.90 5.79 7.31
CA GLY A 33 4.40 5.93 8.67
C GLY A 33 4.75 4.69 9.49
N SER A 34 4.93 4.87 10.80
CA SER A 34 5.19 3.79 11.74
C SER A 34 4.35 3.97 13.00
N HIS A 35 3.99 2.85 13.63
CA HIS A 35 3.24 2.84 14.88
C HIS A 35 3.74 1.71 15.77
N LEU A 36 4.04 2.02 17.02
CA LEU A 36 4.45 1.06 18.02
C LEU A 36 3.25 0.74 18.92
N PHE A 37 2.72 -0.47 18.79
CA PHE A 37 1.64 -0.95 19.64
C PHE A 37 2.18 -1.81 20.78
N ASN A 38 2.20 -1.26 22.00
CA ASN A 38 2.66 -1.96 23.20
C ASN A 38 1.49 -2.70 23.88
N ILE A 39 1.63 -4.00 24.08
CA ILE A 39 0.63 -4.83 24.76
C ILE A 39 1.13 -5.17 26.16
N SER A 40 0.66 -4.42 27.15
CA SER A 40 0.87 -4.76 28.55
C SER A 40 -0.05 -5.92 28.97
N GLY A 41 0.47 -6.87 29.75
CA GLY A 41 -0.36 -7.95 30.30
C GLY A 41 -0.74 -9.05 29.29
N TYR A 42 0.13 -9.37 28.34
CA TYR A 42 -0.08 -10.43 27.34
C TYR A 42 -0.58 -11.75 27.95
N SER A 43 -0.03 -12.18 29.09
CA SER A 43 -0.49 -13.42 29.76
C SER A 43 -1.98 -13.39 30.11
N HIS A 44 -2.53 -12.22 30.46
CA HIS A 44 -3.94 -12.06 30.74
C HIS A 44 -4.78 -12.05 29.46
N SER A 45 -4.29 -11.43 28.38
CA SER A 45 -5.00 -11.41 27.10
C SER A 45 -5.13 -12.81 26.47
N LYS A 46 -4.24 -13.76 26.80
CA LYS A 46 -4.38 -15.17 26.41
C LYS A 46 -5.61 -15.86 27.01
N GLY A 47 -6.25 -15.30 28.04
CA GLY A 47 -7.53 -15.78 28.57
C GLY A 47 -8.76 -15.39 27.74
N MET A 48 -8.61 -14.56 26.71
CA MET A 48 -9.71 -14.14 25.83
C MET A 48 -10.21 -15.28 24.93
N ALA A 49 -11.46 -15.20 24.47
CA ALA A 49 -11.98 -16.16 23.50
C ALA A 49 -11.30 -16.01 22.11
N ILE A 50 -11.30 -17.08 21.31
CA ILE A 50 -10.89 -17.04 19.90
C ILE A 50 -11.73 -15.98 19.17
N GLY A 51 -11.10 -15.21 18.28
CA GLY A 51 -11.77 -14.13 17.55
C GLY A 51 -11.98 -12.85 18.36
N GLN A 52 -11.65 -12.81 19.65
CA GLN A 52 -11.57 -11.55 20.39
C GLN A 52 -10.20 -10.88 20.19
N TYR A 53 -10.19 -9.54 20.20
CA TYR A 53 -8.99 -8.75 19.95
C TYR A 53 -8.79 -7.60 20.92
N VAL A 54 -7.53 -7.17 21.02
CA VAL A 54 -7.14 -5.88 21.58
C VAL A 54 -6.75 -4.98 20.42
N LYS A 55 -7.27 -3.75 20.39
CA LYS A 55 -6.92 -2.76 19.37
C LYS A 55 -5.85 -1.79 19.86
N SER A 56 -5.01 -1.33 18.94
CA SER A 56 -4.14 -0.17 19.18
C SER A 56 -4.95 1.13 19.23
N ASP A 57 -4.27 2.21 19.62
CA ASP A 57 -4.75 3.55 19.30
C ASP A 57 -4.76 3.78 17.78
N THR A 58 -5.57 4.74 17.36
CA THR A 58 -5.60 5.17 15.95
C THR A 58 -4.34 5.98 15.64
N PHE A 59 -3.69 5.70 14.52
CA PHE A 59 -2.54 6.44 14.03
C PHE A 59 -2.72 6.87 12.57
N ASN A 60 -2.06 7.95 12.20
CA ASN A 60 -2.19 8.54 10.87
C ASN A 60 -0.95 8.24 10.01
N ALA A 61 -1.17 7.77 8.79
CA ALA A 61 -0.11 7.55 7.80
C ALA A 61 -0.68 7.72 6.39
N GLY A 62 0.04 8.45 5.52
CA GLY A 62 -0.38 8.69 4.14
C GLY A 62 -1.71 9.43 3.99
N GLY A 63 -2.08 10.27 4.97
CA GLY A 63 -3.36 10.98 4.99
C GLY A 63 -4.56 10.14 5.44
N HIS A 64 -4.33 8.91 5.88
CA HIS A 64 -5.37 7.99 6.35
C HIS A 64 -5.15 7.61 7.81
N SER A 65 -6.25 7.27 8.48
CA SER A 65 -6.27 6.75 9.85
C SER A 65 -6.28 5.22 9.82
N TRP A 66 -5.45 4.63 10.67
CA TRP A 66 -5.19 3.20 10.74
C TRP A 66 -5.27 2.71 12.18
N VAL A 67 -5.60 1.43 12.36
CA VAL A 67 -5.61 0.74 13.65
C VAL A 67 -5.01 -0.65 13.48
N ILE A 68 -4.32 -1.16 14.49
CA ILE A 68 -3.84 -2.56 14.54
C ILE A 68 -4.76 -3.36 15.44
N TYR A 69 -5.25 -4.50 14.95
CA TYR A 69 -5.99 -5.48 15.75
C TYR A 69 -5.08 -6.67 16.06
N PHE A 70 -4.97 -6.99 17.35
CA PHE A 70 -4.22 -8.12 17.87
C PHE A 70 -5.16 -9.16 18.47
N TYR A 71 -5.12 -10.37 17.91
CA TYR A 71 -5.91 -11.52 18.36
C TYR A 71 -4.99 -12.50 19.10
N PRO A 72 -5.02 -12.55 20.44
CA PRO A 72 -4.10 -13.38 21.23
C PRO A 72 -4.30 -14.88 21.02
N ASN A 73 -5.47 -15.30 20.55
CA ASN A 73 -5.84 -16.69 20.32
C ASN A 73 -6.24 -16.97 18.87
N GLY A 74 -5.80 -16.13 17.94
CA GLY A 74 -6.18 -16.23 16.52
C GLY A 74 -7.62 -15.81 16.24
N THR A 75 -8.00 -15.87 14.97
CA THR A 75 -9.32 -15.45 14.48
C THR A 75 -10.27 -16.62 14.25
N GLU A 76 -9.74 -17.80 13.94
CA GLU A 76 -10.54 -18.98 13.58
C GLU A 76 -10.29 -20.13 14.54
N ALA A 77 -11.32 -20.87 14.91
CA ALA A 77 -11.21 -21.97 15.85
C ALA A 77 -10.58 -23.24 15.23
N GLN A 78 -10.67 -23.37 13.90
CA GLN A 78 -10.06 -24.48 13.15
C GLN A 78 -8.54 -24.36 13.09
N ASP A 79 -8.09 -23.12 13.17
CA ASP A 79 -6.71 -22.74 13.25
C ASP A 79 -6.23 -22.94 14.69
N ASN A 80 -5.75 -24.15 14.96
CA ASN A 80 -5.13 -24.58 16.22
C ASN A 80 -4.48 -23.39 17.00
N PRO A 81 -4.79 -23.14 18.29
CA PRO A 81 -4.46 -21.90 19.05
C PRO A 81 -2.97 -21.63 19.28
N THR A 82 -2.10 -22.23 18.49
CA THR A 82 -0.64 -22.16 18.50
C THR A 82 -0.10 -20.83 17.98
N TYR A 83 -0.93 -19.97 17.37
CA TYR A 83 -0.49 -18.71 16.81
C TYR A 83 -1.32 -17.51 17.31
N VAL A 84 -0.77 -16.30 17.09
CA VAL A 84 -1.47 -15.02 17.28
C VAL A 84 -1.69 -14.36 15.91
N SER A 85 -2.79 -13.63 15.75
CA SER A 85 -3.06 -12.87 14.51
C SER A 85 -2.88 -11.38 14.75
N LEU A 86 -2.26 -10.70 13.78
CA LEU A 86 -2.22 -9.25 13.70
C LEU A 86 -2.79 -8.79 12.36
N PHE A 87 -3.61 -7.75 12.40
CA PHE A 87 -4.18 -7.11 11.22
C PHE A 87 -3.97 -5.60 11.30
N ILE A 88 -3.64 -4.99 10.17
CA ILE A 88 -3.74 -3.54 9.99
C ILE A 88 -5.09 -3.24 9.33
N VAL A 89 -5.81 -2.28 9.88
CA VAL A 89 -7.17 -1.93 9.47
C VAL A 89 -7.19 -0.45 9.11
N LEU A 90 -7.78 -0.15 7.94
CA LEU A 90 -8.07 1.22 7.55
C LEU A 90 -9.29 1.71 8.34
N ALA A 91 -9.10 2.71 9.19
CA ALA A 91 -10.15 3.30 10.01
C ALA A 91 -10.84 4.48 9.32
N SER A 92 -10.20 5.10 8.32
CA SER A 92 -10.84 6.12 7.49
C SER A 92 -11.97 5.51 6.65
N GLU A 93 -13.12 6.16 6.62
CA GLU A 93 -14.28 5.73 5.82
C GLU A 93 -14.21 6.25 4.38
N GLY A 94 -14.89 5.55 3.46
CA GLY A 94 -15.19 6.05 2.12
C GLY A 94 -14.05 6.00 1.10
N THR A 95 -12.90 5.39 1.40
CA THR A 95 -11.78 5.29 0.45
C THR A 95 -11.12 3.91 0.50
N ASP A 96 -10.86 3.33 -0.67
CA ASP A 96 -9.95 2.20 -0.80
C ASP A 96 -8.51 2.70 -0.87
N VAL A 97 -7.65 2.15 -0.03
CA VAL A 97 -6.24 2.57 0.04
C VAL A 97 -5.34 1.45 -0.44
N ARG A 98 -4.43 1.79 -1.35
CA ARG A 98 -3.31 0.93 -1.74
C ARG A 98 -2.14 1.22 -0.83
N ALA A 99 -1.80 0.25 0.02
CA ALA A 99 -0.69 0.38 0.97
C ALA A 99 0.27 -0.81 0.85
N ARG A 100 1.52 -0.55 1.18
CA ARG A 100 2.50 -1.59 1.51
C ARG A 100 2.78 -1.47 2.99
N PHE A 101 2.82 -2.58 3.71
CA PHE A 101 3.05 -2.56 5.14
C PHE A 101 3.90 -3.74 5.59
N GLU A 102 4.51 -3.52 6.74
CA GLU A 102 5.25 -4.50 7.52
C GLU A 102 4.63 -4.54 8.91
N LEU A 103 4.29 -5.74 9.39
CA LEU A 103 3.93 -5.98 10.77
C LEU A 103 5.08 -6.75 11.43
N LYS A 104 5.59 -6.20 12.54
CA LYS A 104 6.78 -6.70 13.20
C LYS A 104 6.50 -6.93 14.68
N VAL A 105 6.73 -8.15 15.15
CA VAL A 105 6.75 -8.47 16.57
C VAL A 105 8.18 -8.32 17.06
N LEU A 106 8.40 -7.38 17.96
CA LEU A 106 9.72 -7.04 18.46
C LEU A 106 10.22 -8.07 19.47
N ASP A 107 11.45 -8.52 19.28
CA ASP A 107 12.18 -9.35 20.22
C ASP A 107 12.67 -8.50 21.39
N GLN A 108 12.29 -8.91 22.60
CA GLN A 108 12.66 -8.22 23.83
C GLN A 108 13.91 -8.82 24.50
N SER A 109 14.45 -9.92 23.97
CA SER A 109 15.63 -10.58 24.53
C SER A 109 16.95 -9.84 24.23
N GLY A 110 16.93 -8.90 23.28
CA GLY A 110 18.12 -8.19 22.80
C GLY A 110 18.92 -8.95 21.74
N GLU A 111 18.41 -10.08 21.25
CA GLU A 111 19.05 -10.88 20.19
C GLU A 111 18.64 -10.43 18.77
N GLU A 112 17.85 -9.35 18.66
CA GLU A 112 17.34 -8.78 17.40
C GLU A 112 16.57 -9.80 16.52
N ARG A 113 15.91 -10.77 17.15
CA ARG A 113 15.17 -11.85 16.47
C ARG A 113 13.72 -11.49 16.19
N ASP A 114 13.51 -10.29 15.67
CA ASP A 114 12.17 -9.79 15.40
C ASP A 114 11.42 -10.66 14.39
N LYS A 115 10.16 -10.97 14.67
CA LYS A 115 9.32 -11.72 13.74
C LYS A 115 8.60 -10.76 12.81
N VAL A 116 9.03 -10.74 11.56
CA VAL A 116 8.52 -9.82 10.54
C VAL A 116 7.54 -10.54 9.60
N ARG A 117 6.40 -9.91 9.35
CA ARG A 117 5.48 -10.29 8.27
C ARG A 117 5.28 -9.10 7.35
N THR A 118 5.68 -9.27 6.10
CA THR A 118 5.54 -8.26 5.07
C THR A 118 4.45 -8.64 4.06
N GLN A 119 3.82 -7.62 3.48
CA GLN A 119 2.97 -7.80 2.30
C GLN A 119 3.53 -6.95 1.14
N PHE A 120 4.76 -7.27 0.73
CA PHE A 120 5.43 -6.63 -0.42
C PHE A 120 5.33 -7.46 -1.71
N ASP A 121 5.23 -8.79 -1.61
CA ASP A 121 5.45 -9.70 -2.74
C ASP A 121 4.24 -9.84 -3.68
N SER A 122 3.07 -9.37 -3.27
CA SER A 122 1.83 -9.42 -4.08
C SER A 122 1.47 -8.09 -4.75
N GLY A 123 2.38 -7.10 -4.71
CA GLY A 123 2.04 -5.72 -5.08
C GLY A 123 1.25 -5.00 -3.99
N PRO A 124 0.93 -3.70 -4.17
CA PRO A 124 0.17 -2.95 -3.17
C PRO A 124 -1.20 -3.61 -2.95
N TYR A 125 -1.46 -4.02 -1.71
CA TYR A 125 -2.74 -4.63 -1.34
C TYR A 125 -3.80 -3.53 -1.18
N THR A 126 -4.97 -3.72 -1.78
CA THR A 126 -6.11 -2.83 -1.55
C THR A 126 -6.74 -3.22 -0.22
N ILE A 127 -6.52 -2.39 0.80
CA ILE A 127 -7.20 -2.54 2.08
C ILE A 127 -8.56 -1.87 1.91
N ARG A 128 -9.60 -2.69 1.86
CA ARG A 128 -10.98 -2.26 1.72
C ARG A 128 -11.64 -2.17 3.09
N ASN A 129 -12.44 -1.13 3.30
CA ASN A 129 -13.26 -1.03 4.50
C ASN A 129 -14.42 -2.04 4.40
N HIS A 130 -14.21 -3.24 4.93
CA HIS A 130 -15.30 -4.17 5.18
C HIS A 130 -15.17 -4.69 6.61
N GLY A 131 -15.86 -4.01 7.53
CA GLY A 131 -16.49 -4.74 8.63
C GLY A 131 -17.36 -5.82 8.01
N CYS A 132 -16.90 -7.07 8.07
CA CYS A 132 -17.74 -8.21 7.77
C CYS A 132 -18.81 -8.25 8.87
N MET A 133 -20.06 -7.96 8.51
CA MET A 133 -21.22 -8.28 9.34
C MET A 133 -21.45 -9.78 9.32
#